data_AF-A0A7Y2ZYZ7-F1
#
_entry.id   AF-A0A7Y2ZYZ7-F1
#
_cell.length_a   1.000
_cell.length_b   1.000
_cell.length_c   1.000
_cell.angle_alpha   90.00
_cell.angle_beta   90.00
_cell.angle_gamma   90.00
#
_symmetry.space_group_name_H-M   'P 1'
#
loop_
_entity.id
_entity.type
_entity.pdbx_description
1 polymer ?
#
loop_
_entity_poly.entity_id
_entity_poly.type
_entity_poly.pdbx_seq_one_letter_code
_entity_poly.pdbx_strand_id
1 'polypeptide(L)'
;MAVIDSTELINENMVNGAAFTAMAALKAPKMAKTDIKIEILTGDDVLPLAEVLGVLGEASAFTAGDAICGKKAHEAKTPIVEVLLGANTTRSDLNWNCGACGFDTCAEFNAYSKKNFSAGGYYAGPSCNWKAIDFGMAQSWAASAAWQMNIENRMQTSYGVAGMLLGYMEGCNVSVGISLGPCRDQVWYSRPDCIHSFDMEEHEQFMLNCLPQMQVGFTGGGYPQVKHGPDWAADPKFLKMTEDPEWNAKMQDIMGRVGAIIEREKAKKAE
;
A
#
# COMPACT_ATOMS: atom_id res chain seq x y z
N MET A 1 -6.56 24.30 38.69
CA MET A 1 -6.12 22.90 38.68
C MET A 1 -6.33 22.41 37.25
N ALA A 2 -5.28 22.33 36.44
CA ALA A 2 -5.39 21.91 35.05
C ALA A 2 -5.35 20.37 35.02
N VAL A 3 -6.52 19.74 34.95
CA VAL A 3 -6.64 18.32 34.63
C VAL A 3 -6.63 18.24 33.10
N ILE A 4 -5.69 17.49 32.54
CA ILE A 4 -5.59 17.24 31.10
C ILE A 4 -6.10 15.82 30.86
N ASP A 5 -6.96 15.64 29.87
CA ASP A 5 -7.40 14.30 29.46
C ASP A 5 -6.22 13.54 28.84
N SER A 6 -5.90 12.37 29.38
CA SER A 6 -4.74 11.60 28.92
C SER A 6 -4.93 11.06 27.50
N THR A 7 -6.16 10.76 27.10
CA THR A 7 -6.47 10.20 25.77
C THR A 7 -6.29 11.27 24.71
N GLU A 8 -6.82 12.46 24.96
CA GLU A 8 -6.64 13.64 24.12
C GLU A 8 -5.15 13.99 23.99
N LEU A 9 -4.42 14.08 25.10
CA LEU A 9 -2.99 14.41 25.08
C LEU A 9 -2.16 13.38 24.29
N ILE A 10 -2.40 12.08 24.48
CA ILE A 10 -1.68 11.02 23.76
C ILE A 10 -1.95 11.14 22.25
N ASN A 11 -3.21 11.35 21.89
CA ASN A 11 -3.65 11.46 20.49
C ASN A 11 -3.08 12.72 19.80
N GLU A 12 -3.07 13.87 20.49
CA GLU A 12 -2.46 15.11 20.01
C GLU A 12 -0.95 14.97 19.78
N ASN A 13 -0.28 14.18 20.62
CA ASN A 13 1.18 14.00 20.57
C ASN A 13 1.64 12.90 19.59
N MET A 14 0.75 12.35 18.77
CA MET A 14 1.11 11.26 17.86
C MET A 14 2.18 11.62 16.83
N VAL A 15 2.33 12.90 16.49
CA VAL A 15 3.42 13.41 15.64
C VAL A 15 4.80 13.16 16.26
N ASN A 16 4.91 13.20 17.59
CA ASN A 16 6.16 12.84 18.27
C ASN A 16 6.47 11.35 18.09
N GLY A 17 5.44 10.50 18.18
CA GLY A 17 5.56 9.08 17.84
C GLY A 17 6.00 8.86 16.39
N ALA A 18 5.43 9.60 15.45
CA ALA A 18 5.83 9.58 14.05
C ALA A 18 7.29 9.99 13.84
N ALA A 19 7.79 10.98 14.58
CA ALA A 19 9.19 11.38 14.54
C ALA A 19 10.11 10.24 15.03
N PHE A 20 9.76 9.54 16.12
CA PHE A 20 10.52 8.37 16.58
C PHE A 20 10.52 7.23 15.55
N THR A 21 9.37 6.97 14.94
CA THR A 21 9.19 6.01 13.84
C THR A 21 10.11 6.35 12.65
N ALA A 22 10.14 7.61 12.23
CA ALA A 22 11.00 8.09 11.15
C ALA A 22 12.49 7.96 11.49
N MET A 23 12.89 8.34 12.71
CA MET A 23 14.27 8.19 13.19
C MET A 23 14.71 6.72 13.16
N ALA A 24 13.84 5.79 13.56
CA ALA A 24 14.13 4.37 13.52
C ALA A 24 14.34 3.84 12.08
N ALA A 25 13.50 4.27 11.13
CA ALA A 25 13.68 3.91 9.71
C ALA A 25 15.00 4.43 9.13
N LEU A 26 15.39 5.67 9.43
CA LEU A 26 16.68 6.23 9.00
C LEU A 26 17.86 5.49 9.65
N LYS A 27 17.71 5.09 10.91
CA LYS A 27 18.76 4.39 11.67
C LYS A 27 18.94 2.93 11.26
N ALA A 28 17.92 2.31 10.69
CA ALA A 28 17.88 0.89 10.35
C ALA A 28 19.21 0.42 9.70
N PRO A 29 19.71 -0.78 10.02
CA PRO A 29 20.92 -1.29 9.41
C PRO A 29 20.74 -1.37 7.89
N LYS A 30 21.79 -1.03 7.14
CA LYS A 30 21.78 -0.99 5.68
C LYS A 30 22.98 -1.75 5.15
N MET A 31 22.73 -2.60 4.16
CA MET A 31 23.76 -3.32 3.40
C MET A 31 24.13 -2.56 2.14
N ALA A 32 23.13 -2.10 1.39
CA ALA A 32 23.30 -1.37 0.14
C ALA A 32 23.45 0.15 0.31
N LYS A 33 23.30 0.65 1.55
CA LYS A 33 23.22 2.08 1.86
C LYS A 33 22.08 2.75 1.10
N THR A 34 20.96 2.05 0.93
CA THR A 34 19.78 2.61 0.26
C THR A 34 19.31 3.85 1.00
N ASP A 35 19.13 4.92 0.23
CA ASP A 35 18.56 6.15 0.71
C ASP A 35 17.06 5.98 0.95
N ILE A 36 16.58 6.46 2.10
CA ILE A 36 15.20 6.31 2.54
C ILE A 36 14.63 7.71 2.68
N LYS A 37 13.72 8.05 1.78
CA LYS A 37 12.93 9.27 1.86
C LYS A 37 11.79 9.04 2.84
N ILE A 38 11.52 10.02 3.70
CA ILE A 38 10.42 9.95 4.68
C ILE A 38 9.64 11.25 4.61
N GLU A 39 8.32 11.13 4.61
CA GLU A 39 7.38 12.25 4.75
C GLU A 39 6.37 11.89 5.85
N ILE A 40 6.03 12.85 6.71
CA ILE A 40 5.02 12.66 7.76
C ILE A 40 3.84 13.56 7.43
N LEU A 41 2.67 12.97 7.22
CA LEU A 41 1.44 13.69 6.92
C LEU A 41 0.49 13.63 8.12
N THR A 42 -0.15 14.75 8.39
CA THR A 42 -1.00 14.95 9.56
C THR A 42 -2.23 15.77 9.18
N GLY A 43 -3.31 15.65 9.95
CA GLY A 43 -4.50 16.48 9.76
C GLY A 43 -5.11 16.27 8.36
N ASP A 44 -5.47 17.38 7.72
CA ASP A 44 -6.17 17.36 6.44
C ASP A 44 -5.32 16.80 5.28
N ASP A 45 -3.98 16.80 5.40
CA ASP A 45 -3.08 16.28 4.36
C ASP A 45 -3.13 14.75 4.23
N VAL A 46 -3.70 14.04 5.22
CA VAL A 46 -3.94 12.59 5.16
C VAL A 46 -5.14 12.27 4.27
N LEU A 47 -6.12 13.18 4.15
CA LEU A 47 -7.38 12.91 3.45
C LEU A 47 -7.23 12.68 1.95
N PRO A 48 -6.40 13.43 1.22
CA PRO A 48 -6.13 13.14 -0.17
C PRO A 48 -5.63 11.72 -0.41
N LEU A 49 -4.87 11.13 0.52
CA LEU A 49 -4.44 9.74 0.41
C LEU A 49 -5.66 8.81 0.42
N ALA A 50 -6.54 8.95 1.42
CA ALA A 50 -7.75 8.15 1.53
C ALA A 50 -8.69 8.34 0.33
N GLU A 51 -8.78 9.54 -0.24
CA GLU A 51 -9.58 9.81 -1.44
C GLU A 51 -9.02 9.08 -2.67
N VAL A 52 -7.70 9.15 -2.89
CA VAL A 52 -7.02 8.38 -3.96
C VAL A 52 -7.26 6.88 -3.76
N LEU A 53 -7.15 6.39 -2.53
CA LEU A 53 -7.45 4.99 -2.22
C LEU A 53 -8.93 4.64 -2.44
N GLY A 54 -9.85 5.57 -2.21
CA GLY A 54 -11.28 5.37 -2.49
C GLY A 54 -11.53 5.09 -3.96
N VAL A 55 -10.94 5.90 -4.84
CA VAL A 55 -11.07 5.74 -6.29
C VAL A 55 -10.34 4.47 -6.78
N LEU A 56 -9.11 4.23 -6.32
CA LEU A 56 -8.38 2.99 -6.64
C LEU A 56 -9.05 1.73 -6.08
N GLY A 57 -9.83 1.88 -5.00
CA GLY A 57 -10.58 0.81 -4.36
C GLY A 57 -11.64 0.18 -5.26
N GLU A 58 -12.15 0.91 -6.25
CA GLU A 58 -13.11 0.39 -7.23
C GLU A 58 -12.54 -0.72 -8.14
N ALA A 59 -11.21 -0.82 -8.18
CA ALA A 59 -10.47 -1.87 -8.89
C ALA A 59 -9.82 -2.90 -7.96
N SER A 60 -9.80 -2.65 -6.64
CA SER A 60 -9.04 -3.46 -5.68
C SER A 60 -9.69 -3.40 -4.30
N ALA A 61 -10.29 -4.51 -3.85
CA ALA A 61 -10.88 -4.55 -2.51
C ALA A 61 -9.84 -4.38 -1.38
N PHE A 62 -8.58 -4.71 -1.64
CA PHE A 62 -7.48 -4.44 -0.70
C PHE A 62 -7.36 -2.94 -0.43
N THR A 63 -7.35 -2.15 -1.50
CA THR A 63 -7.28 -0.68 -1.46
C THR A 63 -8.59 -0.07 -0.94
N ALA A 64 -9.74 -0.63 -1.33
CA ALA A 64 -11.05 -0.19 -0.84
C ALA A 64 -11.16 -0.29 0.69
N GLY A 65 -10.71 -1.40 1.27
CA GLY A 65 -10.73 -1.58 2.73
C GLY A 65 -9.87 -0.53 3.45
N ASP A 66 -8.70 -0.21 2.91
CA ASP A 66 -7.83 0.81 3.51
C ASP A 66 -8.42 2.23 3.38
N ALA A 67 -9.11 2.52 2.29
CA ALA A 67 -9.85 3.77 2.10
C ALA A 67 -11.02 3.91 3.09
N ILE A 68 -11.78 2.84 3.30
CA ILE A 68 -12.90 2.79 4.25
C ILE A 68 -12.40 3.04 5.68
N CYS A 69 -11.33 2.37 6.09
CA CYS A 69 -10.70 2.58 7.39
C CYS A 69 -10.25 4.04 7.57
N GLY A 70 -9.55 4.61 6.58
CA GLY A 70 -9.11 6.02 6.63
C GLY A 70 -10.28 6.99 6.76
N LYS A 71 -11.33 6.81 5.95
CA LYS A 71 -12.54 7.65 5.98
C LYS A 71 -13.25 7.57 7.33
N LYS A 72 -13.51 6.37 7.84
CA LYS A 72 -14.21 6.17 9.12
C LYS A 72 -13.39 6.71 10.29
N ALA A 73 -12.07 6.53 10.28
CA ALA A 73 -11.20 7.08 11.30
C ALA A 73 -11.22 8.62 11.29
N HIS A 74 -11.23 9.27 10.10
CA HIS A 74 -11.40 10.71 9.99
C HIS A 74 -12.77 11.19 10.51
N GLU A 75 -13.87 10.56 10.09
CA GLU A 75 -15.23 10.89 10.54
C GLU A 75 -15.38 10.78 12.07
N ALA A 76 -14.74 9.76 12.66
CA ALA A 76 -14.68 9.54 14.10
C ALA A 76 -13.72 10.49 14.83
N LYS A 77 -13.05 11.41 14.13
CA LYS A 77 -11.98 12.28 14.67
C LYS A 77 -10.89 11.49 15.39
N THR A 78 -10.66 10.27 14.93
CA THR A 78 -9.54 9.46 15.39
C THR A 78 -8.28 10.13 14.85
N PRO A 79 -7.25 10.37 15.69
CA PRO A 79 -6.01 10.92 15.18
C PRO A 79 -5.41 9.91 14.18
N ILE A 80 -4.92 10.41 13.06
CA ILE A 80 -4.22 9.61 12.05
C ILE A 80 -2.99 10.40 11.67
N VAL A 81 -1.84 9.74 11.74
CA VAL A 81 -0.58 10.28 11.21
C VAL A 81 -0.04 9.27 10.23
N GLU A 82 0.20 9.68 9.00
CA GLU A 82 0.74 8.81 7.97
C GLU A 82 2.24 9.05 7.84
N VAL A 83 3.05 8.04 8.13
CA VAL A 83 4.50 8.09 7.90
C VAL A 83 4.80 7.36 6.59
N LEU A 84 4.99 8.12 5.52
CA LEU A 84 5.37 7.55 4.23
C LEU A 84 6.88 7.31 4.20
N LEU A 85 7.30 6.12 3.77
CA LEU A 85 8.69 5.76 3.52
C LEU A 85 8.84 5.39 2.05
N GLY A 86 9.79 6.01 1.34
CA GLY A 86 10.10 5.72 -0.04
C GLY A 86 11.58 5.41 -0.27
N ALA A 87 11.87 4.66 -1.34
CA ALA A 87 13.23 4.42 -1.78
C ALA A 87 13.33 4.32 -3.30
N ASN A 88 14.52 4.62 -3.83
CA ASN A 88 14.89 4.26 -5.19
C ASN A 88 15.73 2.99 -5.21
N THR A 89 15.12 1.92 -5.71
CA THR A 89 15.68 0.58 -5.81
C THR A 89 15.97 0.17 -7.26
N THR A 90 15.70 1.03 -8.26
CA THR A 90 15.84 0.67 -9.68
C THR A 90 17.28 0.64 -10.18
N ARG A 91 18.25 1.01 -9.35
CA ARG A 91 19.67 1.01 -9.70
C ARG A 91 20.52 0.37 -8.61
N SER A 92 21.48 -0.45 -9.01
CA SER A 92 22.54 -0.97 -8.15
C SER A 92 23.84 -0.20 -8.36
N ASP A 93 24.39 0.34 -7.28
CA ASP A 93 25.68 1.04 -7.17
C ASP A 93 26.71 0.22 -6.39
N LEU A 94 26.39 -1.05 -6.10
CA LEU A 94 27.19 -1.92 -5.24
C LEU A 94 28.35 -2.60 -5.97
N ASN A 95 28.15 -2.90 -7.26
CA ASN A 95 29.09 -3.66 -8.09
C ASN A 95 29.47 -5.04 -7.51
N TRP A 96 28.59 -5.65 -6.71
CA TRP A 96 28.82 -6.97 -6.11
C TRP A 96 28.50 -8.12 -7.07
N ASN A 97 27.77 -7.86 -8.17
CA ASN A 97 27.46 -8.86 -9.20
C ASN A 97 26.87 -10.16 -8.62
N CYS A 98 25.97 -10.01 -7.64
CA CYS A 98 25.46 -11.11 -6.83
C CYS A 98 24.42 -12.01 -7.55
N GLY A 99 23.97 -11.67 -8.76
CA GLY A 99 22.97 -12.45 -9.49
C GLY A 99 21.53 -12.36 -9.00
N ALA A 100 21.27 -11.83 -7.80
CA ALA A 100 19.96 -11.93 -7.15
C ALA A 100 18.80 -11.28 -7.94
N CYS A 101 19.09 -10.23 -8.72
CA CYS A 101 18.12 -9.55 -9.59
C CYS A 101 17.94 -10.22 -10.97
N GLY A 102 18.58 -11.36 -11.20
CA GLY A 102 18.51 -12.13 -12.46
C GLY A 102 19.53 -11.73 -13.53
N PHE A 103 20.52 -10.90 -13.20
CA PHE A 103 21.58 -10.46 -14.11
C PHE A 103 22.96 -10.81 -13.55
N ASP A 104 23.90 -11.17 -14.42
CA ASP A 104 25.27 -11.55 -14.03
C ASP A 104 26.02 -10.36 -13.43
N THR A 105 25.78 -9.15 -13.95
CA THR A 105 26.41 -7.93 -13.41
C THR A 105 25.41 -6.84 -13.01
N CYS A 106 25.80 -6.03 -12.03
CA CYS A 106 25.08 -4.81 -11.66
C CYS A 106 24.98 -3.84 -12.86
N ALA A 107 25.98 -3.81 -13.73
CA ALA A 107 25.99 -2.95 -14.92
C ALA A 107 24.90 -3.36 -15.93
N GLU A 108 24.74 -4.65 -16.19
CA GLU A 108 23.67 -5.19 -17.04
C GLU A 108 22.29 -4.91 -16.45
N PHE A 109 22.11 -5.18 -15.15
CA PHE A 109 20.87 -4.84 -14.45
C PHE A 109 20.55 -3.35 -14.59
N ASN A 110 21.52 -2.46 -14.37
CA ASN A 110 21.30 -1.01 -14.47
C ASN A 110 20.91 -0.58 -15.89
N ALA A 111 21.56 -1.14 -16.92
CA ALA A 111 21.22 -0.85 -18.31
C ALA A 111 19.80 -1.35 -18.65
N TYR A 112 19.45 -2.56 -18.19
CA TYR A 112 18.12 -3.14 -18.39
C TYR A 112 17.06 -2.33 -17.66
N SER A 113 17.26 -2.05 -16.37
CA SER A 113 16.32 -1.30 -15.53
C SER A 113 16.02 0.08 -16.10
N LYS A 114 17.04 0.81 -16.56
CA LYS A 114 16.86 2.12 -17.21
C LYS A 114 15.99 2.04 -18.47
N LYS A 115 16.13 0.97 -19.26
CA LYS A 115 15.39 0.81 -20.53
C LYS A 115 13.98 0.24 -20.34
N ASN A 116 13.79 -0.59 -19.33
CA ASN A 116 12.56 -1.37 -19.12
C ASN A 116 11.85 -1.00 -17.82
N PHE A 117 11.98 0.26 -17.38
CA PHE A 117 11.25 0.76 -16.23
C PHE A 117 9.74 0.59 -16.47
N SER A 118 9.07 -0.04 -15.50
CA SER A 118 7.63 -0.20 -15.46
C SER A 118 7.11 0.38 -14.16
N ALA A 119 6.03 1.15 -14.24
CA ALA A 119 5.33 1.65 -13.06
C ALA A 119 4.71 0.52 -12.22
N GLY A 120 4.54 -0.67 -12.80
CA GLY A 120 3.89 -1.80 -12.15
C GLY A 120 2.44 -1.50 -11.74
N GLY A 121 1.88 -2.35 -10.88
CA GLY A 121 0.56 -2.10 -10.27
C GLY A 121 0.63 -1.30 -8.96
N TYR A 122 1.64 -1.58 -8.13
CA TYR A 122 1.86 -0.91 -6.83
C TYR A 122 3.33 -0.58 -6.58
N TYR A 123 4.25 -1.43 -7.05
CA TYR A 123 5.68 -1.14 -7.02
C TYR A 123 6.24 -1.11 -8.43
N ALA A 124 6.95 -0.03 -8.73
CA ALA A 124 7.66 0.12 -9.98
C ALA A 124 9.00 -0.65 -9.91
N GLY A 125 9.48 -1.09 -11.06
CA GLY A 125 10.73 -1.86 -11.15
C GLY A 125 11.22 -1.92 -12.59
N PRO A 126 12.22 -2.77 -12.90
CA PRO A 126 12.90 -3.74 -12.02
C PRO A 126 13.67 -3.14 -10.84
N SER A 127 13.96 -3.94 -9.81
CA SER A 127 14.57 -3.48 -8.56
C SER A 127 15.80 -4.31 -8.16
N CYS A 128 16.78 -3.66 -7.54
CA CYS A 128 17.93 -4.32 -6.93
C CYS A 128 17.51 -4.94 -5.59
N ASN A 129 17.71 -6.26 -5.44
CA ASN A 129 17.29 -6.98 -4.23
C ASN A 129 17.93 -6.44 -2.95
N TRP A 130 19.22 -6.10 -2.96
CA TRP A 130 19.86 -5.52 -1.78
C TRP A 130 19.23 -4.19 -1.37
N LYS A 131 18.84 -3.36 -2.35
CA LYS A 131 18.18 -2.10 -2.05
C LYS A 131 16.76 -2.30 -1.53
N ALA A 132 16.04 -3.27 -2.09
CA ALA A 132 14.73 -3.68 -1.59
C ALA A 132 14.79 -4.25 -0.16
N ILE A 133 15.84 -5.00 0.19
CA ILE A 133 16.05 -5.49 1.56
C ILE A 133 16.31 -4.32 2.52
N ASP A 134 17.22 -3.40 2.19
CA ASP A 134 17.45 -2.20 3.00
C ASP A 134 16.15 -1.41 3.23
N PHE A 135 15.31 -1.29 2.19
CA PHE A 135 14.00 -0.65 2.30
C PHE A 135 13.09 -1.41 3.27
N GLY A 136 12.96 -2.73 3.14
CA GLY A 136 12.16 -3.56 4.05
C GLY A 136 12.65 -3.53 5.50
N MET A 137 13.96 -3.43 5.72
CA MET A 137 14.55 -3.23 7.05
C MET A 137 14.13 -1.89 7.64
N ALA A 138 14.16 -0.81 6.86
CA ALA A 138 13.70 0.50 7.32
C ALA A 138 12.22 0.49 7.75
N GLN A 139 11.35 -0.17 6.96
CA GLN A 139 9.94 -0.33 7.30
C GLN A 139 9.74 -1.08 8.62
N SER A 140 10.43 -2.21 8.76
CA SER A 140 10.32 -3.06 9.96
C SER A 140 10.81 -2.34 11.22
N TRP A 141 11.89 -1.55 11.11
CA TRP A 141 12.40 -0.75 12.21
C TRP A 141 11.45 0.37 12.62
N ALA A 142 10.87 1.08 11.64
CA ALA A 142 9.85 2.09 11.91
C ALA A 142 8.63 1.50 12.63
N ALA A 143 8.02 0.44 12.08
CA ALA A 143 6.87 -0.22 12.67
C ALA A 143 7.16 -0.74 14.09
N SER A 144 8.35 -1.31 14.31
CA SER A 144 8.77 -1.75 15.64
C SER A 144 8.92 -0.60 16.63
N ALA A 145 9.43 0.56 16.20
CA ALA A 145 9.57 1.73 17.07
C ALA A 145 8.21 2.29 17.50
N ALA A 146 7.26 2.42 16.56
CA ALA A 146 5.88 2.78 16.90
C ALA A 146 5.27 1.78 17.90
N TRP A 147 5.46 0.48 17.66
CA TRP A 147 4.97 -0.58 18.53
C TRP A 147 5.55 -0.53 19.95
N GLN A 148 6.85 -0.24 20.09
CA GLN A 148 7.49 -0.08 21.40
C GLN A 148 6.91 1.07 22.24
N MET A 149 6.26 2.03 21.60
CA MET A 149 5.54 3.13 22.26
C MET A 149 4.05 2.83 22.49
N ASN A 150 3.60 1.60 22.19
CA ASN A 150 2.19 1.19 22.17
C ASN A 150 1.33 2.02 21.21
N ILE A 151 1.92 2.56 20.14
CA ILE A 151 1.20 3.25 19.08
C ILE A 151 0.71 2.20 18.08
N GLU A 152 -0.59 2.13 17.89
CA GLU A 152 -1.22 1.29 16.87
C GLU A 152 -0.72 1.72 15.50
N ASN A 153 -0.18 0.77 14.73
CA ASN A 153 0.44 1.08 13.45
C ASN A 153 0.29 -0.05 12.45
N ARG A 154 0.23 0.25 11.16
CA ARG A 154 0.23 -0.76 10.11
C ARG A 154 1.02 -0.29 8.90
N MET A 155 1.87 -1.17 8.36
CA MET A 155 2.52 -0.97 7.07
C MET A 155 1.53 -1.25 5.94
N GLN A 156 1.33 -0.27 5.05
CA GLN A 156 0.33 -0.27 4.00
C GLN A 156 0.92 0.20 2.67
N THR A 157 1.06 -0.72 1.71
CA THR A 157 1.53 -0.39 0.35
C THR A 157 0.56 0.56 -0.36
N SER A 158 -0.75 0.43 -0.07
CA SER A 158 -1.81 1.30 -0.60
C SER A 158 -1.52 2.78 -0.32
N TYR A 159 -1.37 3.17 0.95
CA TYR A 159 -1.01 4.53 1.35
C TYR A 159 0.33 4.98 0.77
N GLY A 160 1.30 4.08 0.65
CA GLY A 160 2.56 4.34 -0.03
C GLY A 160 2.38 4.72 -1.51
N VAL A 161 1.51 4.00 -2.23
CA VAL A 161 1.17 4.27 -3.63
C VAL A 161 0.40 5.58 -3.79
N ALA A 162 -0.60 5.83 -2.93
CA ALA A 162 -1.29 7.11 -2.92
C ALA A 162 -0.31 8.27 -2.68
N GLY A 163 0.65 8.08 -1.78
CA GLY A 163 1.72 9.03 -1.51
C GLY A 163 2.61 9.32 -2.72
N MET A 164 2.98 8.28 -3.49
CA MET A 164 3.72 8.44 -4.74
C MET A 164 2.89 9.20 -5.80
N LEU A 165 1.62 8.85 -5.96
CA LEU A 165 0.72 9.48 -6.93
C LEU A 165 0.52 10.98 -6.64
N LEU A 166 0.42 11.35 -5.37
CA LEU A 166 0.30 12.74 -4.92
C LEU A 166 1.64 13.51 -4.87
N GLY A 167 2.73 12.88 -5.29
CA GLY A 167 4.04 13.52 -5.44
C GLY A 167 4.88 13.64 -4.16
N TYR A 168 4.43 13.11 -3.02
CA TYR A 168 5.21 13.14 -1.77
C TYR A 168 6.52 12.36 -1.90
N MET A 169 6.54 11.31 -2.72
CA MET A 169 7.67 10.40 -2.87
C MET A 169 8.40 10.54 -4.22
N GLU A 170 8.54 11.77 -4.71
CA GLU A 170 9.33 12.05 -5.92
C GLU A 170 10.74 11.44 -5.81
N GLY A 171 11.17 10.77 -6.90
CA GLY A 171 12.45 10.09 -7.00
C GLY A 171 12.44 8.63 -6.51
N CYS A 172 11.40 8.21 -5.79
CA CYS A 172 11.22 6.83 -5.32
C CYS A 172 10.44 5.99 -6.34
N ASN A 173 10.74 4.69 -6.44
CA ASN A 173 9.95 3.73 -7.22
C ASN A 173 9.14 2.78 -6.34
N VAL A 174 9.49 2.71 -5.05
CA VAL A 174 8.76 1.96 -4.03
C VAL A 174 8.46 2.88 -2.87
N SER A 175 7.26 2.73 -2.30
CA SER A 175 6.79 3.49 -1.16
C SER A 175 5.82 2.68 -0.31
N VAL A 176 5.93 2.79 1.00
CA VAL A 176 4.96 2.25 1.96
C VAL A 176 4.48 3.37 2.86
N GLY A 177 3.21 3.32 3.23
CA GLY A 177 2.69 4.13 4.33
C GLY A 177 2.74 3.34 5.64
N ILE A 178 3.07 4.01 6.74
CA ILE A 178 2.88 3.49 8.09
C ILE A 178 1.83 4.37 8.74
N SER A 179 0.59 3.91 8.68
CA SER A 179 -0.56 4.58 9.29
C SER A 179 -0.45 4.40 10.79
N LEU A 180 -0.26 5.49 11.52
CA LEU A 180 -0.30 5.54 12.97
C LEU A 180 -1.70 5.92 13.42
N GLY A 181 -2.21 5.16 14.38
CA GLY A 181 -3.53 5.34 14.96
C GLY A 181 -3.48 5.52 16.48
N PRO A 182 -4.64 5.73 17.12
CA PRO A 182 -4.71 5.92 18.56
C PRO A 182 -4.15 4.71 19.30
N CYS A 183 -3.62 4.91 20.51
CA CYS A 183 -3.04 3.85 21.34
C CYS A 183 -4.12 2.89 21.92
N ARG A 184 -4.79 2.15 21.04
CA ARG A 184 -5.77 1.10 21.32
C ARG A 184 -5.70 0.04 20.21
N ASP A 185 -6.09 -1.18 20.57
CA ASP A 185 -5.75 -2.35 19.78
C ASP A 185 -6.50 -2.44 18.44
N GLN A 186 -5.79 -2.87 17.40
CA GLN A 186 -6.28 -3.36 16.12
C GLN A 186 -7.11 -2.40 15.25
N VAL A 187 -6.92 -1.08 15.35
CA VAL A 187 -7.62 -0.11 14.49
C VAL A 187 -7.38 -0.39 13.01
N TRP A 188 -6.14 -0.76 12.65
CA TRP A 188 -5.77 -1.01 11.25
C TRP A 188 -5.84 -2.47 10.82
N TYR A 189 -5.84 -3.40 11.79
CA TYR A 189 -5.71 -4.84 11.57
C TYR A 189 -7.02 -5.63 11.67
N SER A 190 -7.85 -5.38 12.68
CA SER A 190 -9.08 -6.16 12.89
C SER A 190 -10.21 -5.74 11.94
N ARG A 191 -9.96 -4.74 11.07
CA ARG A 191 -10.91 -4.09 10.15
C ARG A 191 -12.38 -4.15 10.62
N PRO A 192 -12.74 -3.79 11.87
CA PRO A 192 -14.14 -3.76 12.28
C PRO A 192 -14.91 -2.76 11.40
N ASP A 193 -14.21 -1.73 10.97
CA ASP A 193 -14.64 -0.72 10.02
C ASP A 193 -14.97 -1.26 8.63
N CYS A 194 -14.51 -2.46 8.25
CA CYS A 194 -14.91 -3.10 7.00
C CYS A 194 -16.10 -4.07 7.18
N ILE A 195 -16.51 -4.37 8.42
CA ILE A 195 -17.68 -5.23 8.66
C ILE A 195 -18.91 -4.54 8.05
N HIS A 196 -19.70 -5.30 7.30
CA HIS A 196 -20.86 -4.82 6.51
C HIS A 196 -20.55 -3.74 5.47
N SER A 197 -19.27 -3.54 5.11
CA SER A 197 -18.89 -2.53 4.11
C SER A 197 -18.81 -3.08 2.69
N PHE A 198 -19.02 -4.39 2.53
CA PHE A 198 -19.14 -5.07 1.25
C PHE A 198 -20.47 -5.80 1.19
N ASP A 199 -21.13 -5.75 0.04
CA ASP A 199 -22.24 -6.66 -0.23
C ASP A 199 -21.71 -8.10 -0.36
N MET A 200 -22.49 -9.09 0.07
CA MET A 200 -22.05 -10.49 0.06
C MET A 200 -21.83 -11.02 -1.36
N GLU A 201 -22.68 -10.64 -2.32
CA GLU A 201 -22.56 -11.03 -3.72
C GLU A 201 -21.31 -10.40 -4.35
N GLU A 202 -21.07 -9.12 -4.07
CA GLU A 202 -19.85 -8.42 -4.48
C GLU A 202 -18.59 -9.08 -3.89
N HIS A 203 -18.65 -9.47 -2.61
CA HIS A 203 -17.53 -10.12 -1.93
C HIS A 203 -17.24 -11.52 -2.50
N GLU A 204 -18.28 -12.32 -2.78
CA GLU A 204 -18.14 -13.63 -3.43
C GLU A 204 -17.51 -13.49 -4.81
N GLN A 205 -17.99 -12.55 -5.63
CA GLN A 205 -17.44 -12.30 -6.96
C GLN A 205 -15.98 -11.83 -6.89
N PHE A 206 -15.65 -10.97 -5.92
CA PHE A 206 -14.27 -10.56 -5.66
C PHE A 206 -13.38 -11.76 -5.32
N MET A 207 -13.81 -12.65 -4.42
CA MET A 207 -13.06 -13.84 -4.03
C MET A 207 -12.83 -14.80 -5.20
N LEU A 208 -13.83 -14.96 -6.09
CA LEU A 208 -13.69 -15.72 -7.34
C LEU A 208 -12.64 -15.09 -8.27
N ASN A 209 -12.61 -13.76 -8.38
CA ASN A 209 -11.70 -13.05 -9.27
C ASN A 209 -10.24 -13.05 -8.75
N CYS A 210 -10.05 -12.87 -7.43
CA CYS A 210 -8.71 -12.71 -6.85
C CYS A 210 -8.06 -14.02 -6.42
N LEU A 211 -8.84 -15.02 -6.01
CA LEU A 211 -8.34 -16.30 -5.52
C LEU A 211 -9.05 -17.48 -6.22
N PRO A 212 -9.09 -17.49 -7.57
CA PRO A 212 -9.82 -18.53 -8.31
C PRO A 212 -9.33 -19.93 -7.94
N GLN A 213 -8.04 -20.11 -7.65
CA GLN A 213 -7.45 -21.38 -7.22
C GLN A 213 -8.10 -21.95 -5.94
N MET A 214 -8.60 -21.10 -5.05
CA MET A 214 -9.31 -21.54 -3.83
C MET A 214 -10.74 -21.99 -4.14
N GLN A 215 -11.25 -21.60 -5.31
CA GLN A 215 -12.61 -21.82 -5.77
C GLN A 215 -12.68 -22.81 -6.92
N VAL A 216 -11.58 -23.45 -7.33
CA VAL A 216 -11.61 -24.48 -8.37
C VAL A 216 -11.54 -25.91 -7.81
N GLY A 217 -12.06 -26.86 -8.56
CA GLY A 217 -11.95 -28.30 -8.34
C GLY A 217 -10.57 -28.85 -8.68
N PHE A 218 -10.43 -30.17 -8.61
CA PHE A 218 -9.16 -30.86 -8.87
C PHE A 218 -8.63 -30.58 -10.27
N THR A 219 -7.38 -30.11 -10.36
CA THR A 219 -6.75 -29.68 -11.62
C THR A 219 -6.27 -30.82 -12.50
N GLY A 220 -6.10 -32.04 -11.96
CA GLY A 220 -5.54 -33.18 -12.71
C GLY A 220 -6.39 -33.65 -13.89
N GLY A 221 -7.66 -33.22 -13.98
CA GLY A 221 -8.50 -33.45 -15.15
C GLY A 221 -8.26 -32.45 -16.31
N GLY A 222 -7.38 -31.46 -16.15
CA GLY A 222 -7.08 -30.44 -17.16
C GLY A 222 -8.15 -29.34 -17.32
N TYR A 223 -9.37 -29.58 -16.85
CA TYR A 223 -10.49 -28.63 -16.84
C TYR A 223 -11.10 -28.53 -15.44
N PRO A 224 -10.50 -27.74 -14.53
CA PRO A 224 -11.01 -27.63 -13.17
C PRO A 224 -12.30 -26.79 -13.15
N GLN A 225 -13.36 -27.36 -12.58
CA GLN A 225 -14.66 -26.70 -12.39
C GLN A 225 -14.57 -25.62 -11.30
N VAL A 226 -15.34 -24.54 -11.43
CA VAL A 226 -15.45 -23.47 -10.42
C VAL A 226 -16.58 -23.80 -9.44
N LYS A 227 -16.32 -23.63 -8.15
CA LYS A 227 -17.28 -23.80 -7.05
C LYS A 227 -18.02 -22.48 -6.81
N HIS A 228 -18.99 -22.17 -7.68
CA HIS A 228 -19.68 -20.86 -7.73
C HIS A 228 -21.01 -20.77 -6.96
N GLY A 229 -21.25 -21.65 -5.98
CA GLY A 229 -22.51 -21.66 -5.22
C GLY A 229 -22.78 -23.02 -4.56
N PRO A 230 -23.96 -23.24 -3.97
CA PRO A 230 -24.29 -24.50 -3.29
C PRO A 230 -24.36 -25.70 -4.24
N ASP A 231 -24.84 -25.50 -5.47
CA ASP A 231 -25.08 -26.57 -6.46
C ASP A 231 -24.04 -26.59 -7.59
N TRP A 232 -22.83 -26.08 -7.35
CA TRP A 232 -21.77 -25.94 -8.35
C TRP A 232 -21.39 -27.25 -9.09
N ALA A 233 -21.62 -28.40 -8.47
CA ALA A 233 -21.38 -29.71 -9.07
C ALA A 233 -22.46 -30.12 -10.08
N ALA A 234 -23.69 -29.60 -9.94
CA ALA A 234 -24.82 -29.89 -10.83
C ALA A 234 -24.85 -28.95 -12.06
N ASP A 235 -24.34 -27.73 -11.93
CA ASP A 235 -24.17 -26.75 -13.02
C ASP A 235 -22.69 -26.34 -13.15
N PRO A 236 -21.86 -27.16 -13.83
CA PRO A 236 -20.42 -26.94 -13.86
C PRO A 236 -20.03 -25.72 -14.69
N LYS A 237 -19.43 -24.73 -14.03
CA LYS A 237 -18.78 -23.59 -14.69
C LYS A 237 -17.26 -23.76 -14.74
N PHE A 238 -16.62 -23.18 -15.75
CA PHE A 238 -15.17 -23.27 -15.97
C PHE A 238 -14.59 -21.88 -16.21
N LEU A 239 -13.34 -21.66 -15.78
CA LEU A 239 -12.63 -20.41 -16.06
C LEU A 239 -12.10 -20.41 -17.49
N LYS A 240 -12.24 -19.26 -18.16
CA LYS A 240 -11.61 -18.98 -19.45
C LYS A 240 -10.96 -17.62 -19.35
N MET A 241 -9.67 -17.53 -19.65
CA MET A 241 -9.01 -16.23 -19.78
C MET A 241 -9.48 -15.56 -21.06
N THR A 242 -9.99 -14.35 -20.94
CA THR A 242 -10.41 -13.48 -22.05
C THR A 242 -9.91 -12.07 -21.80
N GLU A 243 -9.86 -11.26 -22.83
CA GLU A 243 -9.77 -9.81 -22.66
C GLU A 243 -11.13 -9.28 -22.20
N ASP A 244 -11.10 -8.26 -21.34
CA ASP A 244 -12.28 -7.56 -20.86
C ASP A 244 -12.15 -6.07 -21.20
N PRO A 245 -12.66 -5.63 -22.36
CA PRO A 245 -12.62 -4.24 -22.78
C PRO A 245 -13.38 -3.31 -21.83
N GLU A 246 -14.44 -3.79 -21.19
CA GLU A 246 -15.25 -3.01 -20.24
C GLU A 246 -14.44 -2.75 -18.97
N TRP A 247 -13.77 -3.76 -18.45
CA TRP A 247 -12.85 -3.61 -17.32
C TRP A 247 -11.69 -2.67 -17.66
N ASN A 248 -11.11 -2.80 -18.86
CA ASN A 248 -10.04 -1.89 -19.31
C ASN A 248 -10.53 -0.43 -19.37
N ALA A 249 -11.74 -0.19 -19.88
CA ALA A 249 -12.34 1.14 -19.89
C ALA A 249 -12.60 1.66 -18.47
N LYS A 250 -13.08 0.82 -17.56
CA LYS A 250 -13.25 1.15 -16.14
C LYS A 250 -11.91 1.56 -15.49
N MET A 251 -10.83 0.82 -15.77
CA MET A 251 -9.50 1.15 -15.28
C MET A 251 -9.02 2.52 -15.79
N GLN A 252 -9.29 2.87 -17.05
CA GLN A 252 -8.95 4.18 -17.59
C GLN A 252 -9.73 5.31 -16.91
N ASP A 253 -11.03 5.11 -16.65
CA ASP A 253 -11.85 6.06 -15.90
C ASP A 253 -11.35 6.27 -14.47
N ILE A 254 -11.05 5.18 -13.75
CA ILE A 254 -10.47 5.21 -12.40
C ILE A 254 -9.18 6.05 -12.40
N MET A 255 -8.26 5.78 -13.33
CA MET A 255 -7.00 6.52 -13.43
C MET A 255 -7.21 7.99 -13.82
N GLY A 256 -8.21 8.29 -14.66
CA GLY A 256 -8.60 9.66 -14.99
C GLY A 256 -9.09 10.45 -13.78
N ARG A 257 -9.93 9.83 -12.93
CA ARG A 257 -10.42 10.43 -11.67
C ARG A 257 -9.30 10.61 -10.65
N VAL A 258 -8.40 9.63 -10.51
CA VAL A 258 -7.18 9.78 -9.71
C VAL A 258 -6.32 10.94 -10.23
N GLY A 259 -6.16 11.07 -11.54
CA GLY A 259 -5.45 12.19 -12.18
C GLY A 259 -6.04 13.55 -11.80
N ALA A 260 -7.37 13.68 -11.78
CA ALA A 260 -8.05 14.91 -11.35
C ALA A 260 -7.76 15.27 -9.90
N ILE A 261 -7.70 14.29 -8.99
CA ILE A 261 -7.33 14.50 -7.58
C ILE A 261 -5.88 14.99 -7.49
N ILE A 262 -4.97 14.35 -8.21
CA ILE A 262 -3.54 14.72 -8.21
C ILE A 262 -3.37 16.18 -8.66
N GLU A 263 -4.00 16.59 -9.75
CA GLU A 263 -3.88 17.96 -10.25
C GLU A 263 -4.50 18.98 -9.29
N ARG A 264 -5.62 18.65 -8.65
CA ARG A 264 -6.23 19.49 -7.59
C ARG A 264 -5.27 19.70 -6.42
N GLU A 265 -4.64 18.64 -5.93
CA GLU A 265 -3.73 18.75 -4.78
C GLU A 265 -2.40 19.41 -5.13
N LYS A 266 -1.90 19.24 -6.36
CA LYS A 266 -0.74 20.01 -6.84
C LYS A 266 -1.03 21.50 -6.89
N ALA A 267 -2.21 21.90 -7.36
CA ALA A 267 -2.60 23.30 -7.43
C ALA A 267 -2.61 23.97 -6.05
N LYS A 268 -3.18 23.31 -5.03
CA LYS A 268 -3.18 23.81 -3.65
C LYS A 268 -1.78 24.01 -3.05
N LYS A 269 -0.81 23.17 -3.43
CA LYS A 269 0.58 23.27 -2.95
C LYS A 269 1.40 24.37 -3.63
N ALA A 270 0.93 24.87 -4.77
CA ALA A 270 1.60 25.92 -5.53
C ALA A 270 1.15 27.34 -5.10
N GLU A 271 0.06 27.44 -4.33
CA GLU A 271 -0.46 28.67 -3.71
C GLU A 271 0.20 28.95 -2.35
#